data_AF-A0A947R042-F1
#
_entry.id   AF-A0A947R042-F1
#
_cell.length_a   1.000
_cell.length_b   1.000
_cell.length_c   1.000
_cell.angle_alpha   90.00
_cell.angle_beta   90.00
_cell.angle_gamma   90.00
#
_symmetry.space_group_name_H-M   'P 1'
#
loop_
_entity.id
_entity.type
_entity.pdbx_description
1 polymer ?
#
loop_
_entity_poly.entity_id
_entity_poly.type
_entity_poly.pdbx_seq_one_letter_code
_entity_poly.pdbx_strand_id
1 'polypeptide(L)'
;MMMTLSLKPSHSDRTVMNSHKNSTPLPIGKISSELREIYHSDEIQAEKAMETYLELMLKGLSSDEKRAGMEDILAVFRPATIAPDDTPAEPDRLDDLCRFFSLLLGHDVPTDKLSSSELMQRLSDSLNTIFNSLNELVSAINNSITRDISPDKTIRQLISYHLGDEHHLQELAAYIGRIKHTFLITQEAYKMSVQTIVDNILKEFDPERIQSESPGKFGFGAIKKAQYYDVFEKKYGKYRNWVESGRFMESFLREFEKNCHNQSKSLNNL
;
A
#
# COMPACT_ATOMS: atom_id res chain seq x y z
N MET A 1 22.52 29.54 91.05
CA MET A 1 23.58 30.57 90.93
C MET A 1 23.61 30.97 89.45
N MET A 2 22.64 31.76 88.96
CA MET A 2 22.57 33.24 88.91
C MET A 2 23.82 33.92 88.32
N MET A 3 23.69 34.44 87.09
CA MET A 3 23.71 35.88 86.70
C MET A 3 24.00 35.96 85.18
N THR A 4 23.02 36.22 84.28
CA THR A 4 22.53 37.54 83.78
C THR A 4 23.58 38.51 83.24
N LEU A 5 23.41 38.92 81.96
CA LEU A 5 23.54 40.27 81.35
C LEU A 5 23.48 40.06 79.82
N SER A 6 22.39 40.29 79.08
CA SER A 6 21.71 41.55 78.71
C SER A 6 22.62 42.59 78.04
N LEU A 7 22.44 42.80 76.73
CA LEU A 7 22.45 44.13 76.05
C LEU A 7 22.08 43.98 74.54
N LYS A 8 20.90 44.52 74.19
CA LYS A 8 20.50 45.08 72.88
C LYS A 8 20.57 46.62 73.03
N PRO A 9 20.32 47.48 72.01
CA PRO A 9 20.35 47.34 70.54
C PRO A 9 21.07 48.54 69.84
N SER A 10 21.18 48.56 68.50
CA SER A 10 21.22 49.84 67.75
C SER A 10 20.74 49.67 66.30
N HIS A 11 19.81 50.56 65.94
CA HIS A 11 19.14 50.75 64.66
C HIS A 11 20.06 51.28 63.54
N SER A 12 19.77 50.85 62.31
CA SER A 12 19.58 51.69 61.10
C SER A 12 19.18 50.70 59.99
N ASP A 13 17.91 50.47 59.70
CA ASP A 13 16.97 51.35 59.01
C ASP A 13 17.43 51.70 57.58
N ARG A 14 16.93 50.92 56.61
CA ARG A 14 16.61 51.38 55.25
C ARG A 14 15.72 50.35 54.55
N THR A 15 14.43 50.57 54.70
CA THR A 15 13.40 50.56 53.65
C THR A 15 13.86 50.04 52.28
N VAL A 16 13.36 48.87 51.87
CA VAL A 16 13.05 48.61 50.46
C VAL A 16 11.61 48.12 50.40
N MET A 17 10.89 48.75 49.49
CA MET A 17 9.45 48.81 49.43
C MET A 17 8.82 47.45 49.15
N ASN A 18 7.76 47.15 49.91
CA ASN A 18 6.64 46.36 49.42
C ASN A 18 6.10 47.04 48.15
N SER A 19 6.44 46.49 46.99
CA SER A 19 5.68 46.66 45.76
C SER A 19 4.83 45.42 45.61
N HIS A 20 3.58 45.50 46.06
CA HIS A 20 2.50 44.67 45.53
C HIS A 20 2.47 44.86 44.01
N LYS A 21 2.94 43.87 43.25
CA LYS A 21 2.41 43.64 41.92
C LYS A 21 1.45 42.47 42.01
N ASN A 22 0.18 42.82 41.92
CA ASN A 22 -0.91 41.92 41.60
C ASN A 22 -0.62 41.29 40.23
N SER A 23 0.15 40.21 40.17
CA SER A 23 0.16 39.35 39.00
C SER A 23 -1.10 38.49 39.10
N THR A 24 -2.17 38.95 38.46
CA THR A 24 -3.35 38.12 38.20
C THR A 24 -2.86 36.79 37.64
N PRO A 25 -3.16 35.66 38.29
CA PRO A 25 -2.76 34.36 37.79
C PRO A 25 -3.34 34.18 36.38
N LEU A 26 -2.48 33.81 35.43
CA LEU A 26 -2.89 33.49 34.08
C LEU A 26 -4.01 32.44 34.15
N PRO A 27 -5.15 32.63 33.45
CA PRO A 27 -6.24 31.67 33.45
C PRO A 27 -5.88 30.49 32.53
N ILE A 28 -4.93 29.66 32.95
CA ILE A 28 -4.34 28.55 32.17
C ILE A 28 -5.43 27.61 31.63
N GLY A 29 -6.48 27.34 32.42
CA GLY A 29 -7.61 26.52 31.99
C GLY A 29 -8.38 27.11 30.81
N LYS A 30 -8.58 28.43 30.78
CA LYS A 30 -9.27 29.13 29.69
C LYS A 30 -8.41 29.21 28.43
N ILE A 31 -7.11 29.48 28.59
CA ILE A 31 -6.15 29.48 27.49
C ILE A 31 -6.07 28.08 26.85
N SER A 32 -6.02 27.02 27.67
CA SER A 32 -5.93 25.65 27.17
C SER A 32 -7.20 25.20 26.43
N SER A 33 -8.39 25.62 26.87
CA SER A 33 -9.64 25.34 26.15
C SER A 33 -9.72 26.09 24.82
N GLU A 34 -9.34 27.37 24.80
CA GLU A 34 -9.37 28.19 23.58
C GLU A 34 -8.33 27.71 22.55
N LEU A 35 -7.16 27.24 23.00
CA LEU A 35 -6.17 26.58 22.12
C LEU A 35 -6.72 25.28 21.51
N ARG A 36 -7.44 24.47 22.29
CA ARG A 36 -8.09 23.26 21.74
C ARG A 36 -9.15 23.62 20.71
N GLU A 37 -9.97 24.64 20.97
CA GLU A 37 -10.97 25.11 20.01
C GLU A 37 -10.33 25.63 18.71
N ILE A 38 -9.23 26.38 18.80
CA ILE A 38 -8.48 26.84 17.61
C ILE A 38 -7.95 25.65 16.81
N TYR A 39 -7.38 24.64 17.47
CA TYR A 39 -6.89 23.43 16.80
C TYR A 39 -8.01 22.66 16.09
N HIS A 40 -9.18 22.52 16.74
CA HIS A 40 -10.31 21.77 16.17
C HIS A 40 -11.06 22.54 15.07
N SER A 41 -10.90 23.86 15.00
CA SER A 41 -11.59 24.70 14.02
C SER A 41 -10.91 24.71 12.65
N ASP A 42 -9.57 24.63 12.59
CA ASP A 42 -8.80 24.55 11.34
C ASP A 42 -7.42 23.96 11.62
N GLU A 43 -7.27 22.64 11.48
CA GLU A 43 -6.03 21.91 11.76
C GLU A 43 -4.85 22.36 10.87
N ILE A 44 -5.13 22.91 9.68
CA ILE A 44 -4.11 23.31 8.70
C ILE A 44 -3.53 24.70 9.05
N GLN A 45 -4.32 25.59 9.62
CA GLN A 45 -3.87 26.93 10.05
C GLN A 45 -3.72 27.07 11.58
N ALA A 46 -4.01 26.02 12.34
CA ALA A 46 -4.00 26.01 13.81
C ALA A 46 -2.70 26.56 14.39
N GLU A 47 -1.54 26.14 13.87
CA GLU A 47 -0.23 26.56 14.40
C GLU A 47 -0.07 28.08 14.42
N LYS A 48 -0.33 28.75 13.29
CA LYS A 48 -0.20 30.20 13.15
C LYS A 48 -1.26 30.96 13.95
N ALA A 49 -2.47 30.41 14.03
CA ALA A 49 -3.56 30.98 14.82
C ALA A 49 -3.29 30.88 16.34
N MET A 50 -2.77 29.74 16.79
CA MET A 50 -2.38 29.50 18.18
C MET A 50 -1.20 30.39 18.59
N GLU A 51 -0.20 30.56 17.72
CA GLU A 51 0.93 31.47 17.95
C GLU A 51 0.44 32.92 18.11
N THR A 52 -0.39 33.40 17.18
CA THR A 52 -0.97 34.76 17.24
C THR A 52 -1.78 34.97 18.51
N TYR A 53 -2.57 33.97 18.92
CA TYR A 53 -3.36 34.02 20.15
C TYR A 53 -2.48 34.05 21.41
N LEU A 54 -1.45 33.22 21.47
CA LEU A 54 -0.49 33.20 22.59
C LEU A 54 0.31 34.50 22.67
N GLU A 55 0.73 35.07 21.55
CA GLU A 55 1.40 36.38 21.51
C GLU A 55 0.52 37.50 22.06
N LEU A 56 -0.77 37.48 21.72
CA LEU A 56 -1.74 38.46 22.22
C LEU A 56 -1.98 38.31 23.72
N MET A 57 -2.15 37.06 24.20
CA MET A 57 -2.42 36.76 25.60
C MET A 57 -1.22 37.00 26.52
N LEU A 58 -0.01 36.83 25.99
CA LEU A 58 1.23 37.07 26.72
C LEU A 58 1.73 38.51 26.58
N LYS A 59 1.02 39.36 25.83
CA LYS A 59 1.38 40.76 25.62
C LYS A 59 1.31 41.54 26.94
N GLY A 60 2.42 42.17 27.32
CA GLY A 60 2.52 42.97 28.55
C GLY A 60 3.06 42.23 29.78
N LEU A 61 3.27 40.91 29.69
CA LEU A 61 3.97 40.14 30.72
C LEU A 61 5.49 40.28 30.59
N SER A 62 6.19 40.22 31.73
CA SER A 62 7.65 40.15 31.75
C SER A 62 8.15 38.84 31.14
N SER A 63 9.40 38.79 30.69
CA SER A 63 9.99 37.58 30.09
C SER A 63 9.95 36.36 31.01
N ASP A 64 10.03 36.56 32.33
CA ASP A 64 9.98 35.47 33.30
C ASP A 64 8.55 34.99 33.56
N GLU A 65 7.56 35.89 33.57
CA GLU A 65 6.13 35.52 33.66
C GLU A 65 5.65 34.82 32.38
N LYS A 66 6.17 35.21 31.21
CA LYS A 66 5.90 34.52 29.94
C LYS A 66 6.43 33.09 29.96
N ARG A 67 7.66 32.90 30.46
CA ARG A 67 8.28 31.57 30.56
C ARG A 67 7.49 30.67 31.52
N ALA A 68 7.17 31.17 32.71
CA ALA A 68 6.37 30.43 33.69
C ALA A 68 4.97 30.07 33.15
N GLY A 69 4.29 31.03 32.50
CA GLY A 69 2.99 30.79 31.88
C GLY A 69 3.03 29.75 30.75
N MET A 70 4.11 29.74 29.96
CA MET A 70 4.28 28.75 28.89
C MET A 70 4.56 27.34 29.45
N GLU A 71 5.36 27.23 30.51
CA GLU A 71 5.61 25.96 31.20
C GLU A 71 4.32 25.38 31.81
N ASP A 72 3.47 26.23 32.39
CA ASP A 72 2.16 25.82 32.93
C ASP A 72 1.19 25.36 31.83
N ILE A 73 1.16 26.07 30.69
CA ILE A 73 0.35 25.64 29.53
C ILE A 73 0.87 24.30 29.00
N LEU A 74 2.19 24.15 28.82
CA LEU A 74 2.79 22.91 28.35
C LEU A 74 2.54 21.73 29.31
N ALA A 75 2.47 21.98 30.62
CA ALA A 75 2.13 20.96 31.61
C ALA A 75 0.70 20.41 31.43
N VAL A 76 -0.25 21.23 30.98
CA VAL A 76 -1.64 20.81 30.70
C VAL A 76 -1.74 19.95 29.43
N PHE A 77 -0.85 20.17 28.46
CA PHE A 77 -0.82 19.41 27.20
C PHE A 77 0.17 18.24 27.21
N ARG A 78 0.98 18.11 28.26
CA ARG A 78 1.85 16.94 28.43
C ARG A 78 0.95 15.71 28.64
N PRO A 79 1.09 14.65 27.84
CA PRO A 79 0.37 13.42 28.09
C PRO A 79 0.73 12.94 29.50
N ALA A 80 -0.29 12.74 30.34
CA ALA A 80 -0.10 12.22 31.69
C ALA A 80 0.76 10.96 31.58
N THR A 81 1.98 11.02 32.11
CA THR A 81 2.82 9.85 32.22
C THR A 81 2.10 8.93 33.19
N ILE A 82 1.46 7.91 32.64
CA ILE A 82 0.61 6.97 33.38
C ILE A 82 1.48 6.33 34.46
N ALA A 83 1.23 6.70 35.72
CA ALA A 83 1.61 5.86 36.86
C ALA A 83 0.72 4.60 36.81
N PRO A 84 1.26 3.41 37.04
CA PRO A 84 0.50 2.17 36.91
C PRO A 84 -0.30 1.94 38.19
N ASP A 85 -1.52 2.46 38.25
CA ASP A 85 -2.64 1.77 38.91
C ASP A 85 -3.95 2.49 38.58
N ASP A 86 -4.96 1.69 38.27
CA ASP A 86 -6.37 2.07 38.08
C ASP A 86 -6.72 2.96 36.88
N THR A 87 -6.58 2.41 35.66
CA THR A 87 -7.53 2.73 34.57
C THR A 87 -8.52 1.59 34.38
N PRO A 88 -9.83 1.87 34.18
CA PRO A 88 -10.78 0.88 33.70
C PRO A 88 -10.27 0.37 32.36
N ALA A 89 -10.22 -0.96 32.18
CA ALA A 89 -9.74 -1.60 30.97
C ALA A 89 -10.34 -0.92 29.72
N GLU A 90 -9.49 -0.22 28.96
CA GLU A 90 -9.76 0.04 27.55
C GLU A 90 -10.11 -1.33 26.93
N PRO A 91 -11.21 -1.45 26.16
CA PRO A 91 -11.57 -2.69 25.51
C PRO A 91 -10.36 -3.18 24.72
N ASP A 92 -10.01 -4.45 24.94
CA ASP A 92 -8.77 -5.07 24.56
C ASP A 92 -8.55 -4.98 23.04
N ARG A 93 -7.91 -3.90 22.58
CA ARG A 93 -7.64 -3.65 21.15
C ARG A 93 -6.81 -4.78 20.53
N LEU A 94 -6.11 -5.53 21.38
CA LEU A 94 -5.33 -6.70 20.98
C LEU A 94 -6.26 -7.85 20.56
N ASP A 95 -7.34 -8.09 21.29
CA ASP A 95 -8.33 -9.12 20.95
C ASP A 95 -9.08 -8.80 19.66
N ASP A 96 -9.43 -7.52 19.43
CA ASP A 96 -10.04 -7.09 18.17
C ASP A 96 -9.09 -7.22 16.97
N LEU A 97 -7.81 -6.88 17.16
CA LEU A 97 -6.77 -7.09 16.16
C LEU A 97 -6.57 -8.59 15.88
N CYS A 98 -6.48 -9.42 16.92
CA CYS A 98 -6.27 -10.85 16.77
C CYS A 98 -7.46 -11.55 16.12
N ARG A 99 -8.69 -11.09 16.41
CA ARG A 99 -9.90 -11.51 15.71
C ARG A 99 -9.86 -11.10 14.23
N PHE A 100 -9.45 -9.87 13.93
CA PHE A 100 -9.27 -9.40 12.55
C PHE A 100 -8.22 -10.22 11.80
N PHE A 101 -7.09 -10.53 12.43
CA PHE A 101 -6.04 -11.38 11.88
C PHE A 101 -6.50 -12.80 11.63
N SER A 102 -7.26 -13.38 12.57
CA SER A 102 -7.77 -14.74 12.44
C SER A 102 -8.82 -14.85 11.32
N LEU A 103 -9.64 -13.79 11.14
CA LEU A 103 -10.55 -13.65 10.01
C LEU A 103 -9.83 -13.50 8.67
N LEU A 104 -8.73 -12.73 8.63
CA LEU A 104 -7.98 -12.46 7.40
C LEU A 104 -7.13 -13.67 6.96
N LEU A 105 -6.54 -14.39 7.92
CA LEU A 105 -5.63 -15.51 7.69
C LEU A 105 -6.34 -16.87 7.68
N GLY A 106 -7.60 -16.92 8.11
CA GLY A 106 -8.41 -18.14 8.16
C GLY A 106 -7.98 -19.16 9.22
N HIS A 107 -7.13 -18.76 10.17
CA HIS A 107 -6.70 -19.56 11.31
C HIS A 107 -6.36 -18.68 12.51
N ASP A 108 -6.52 -19.22 13.73
CA ASP A 108 -6.28 -18.49 14.96
C ASP A 108 -4.79 -18.12 15.10
N VAL A 109 -4.52 -16.83 15.35
CA VAL A 109 -3.17 -16.34 15.62
C VAL A 109 -2.88 -16.48 17.12
N PRO A 110 -1.85 -17.25 17.53
CA PRO A 110 -1.49 -17.38 18.94
C PRO A 110 -1.03 -16.03 19.50
N THR A 111 -1.77 -15.51 20.48
CA THR A 111 -1.55 -14.21 21.15
C THR A 111 -0.38 -14.22 22.14
N ASP A 112 0.17 -15.40 22.43
CA ASP A 112 1.19 -15.66 23.44
C ASP A 112 2.63 -15.32 22.99
N LYS A 113 2.83 -14.94 21.72
CA LYS A 113 4.19 -14.81 21.14
C LYS A 113 4.50 -13.52 20.41
N LEU A 114 3.54 -12.60 20.22
CA LEU A 114 3.75 -11.41 19.41
C LEU A 114 3.12 -10.18 20.04
N SER A 115 3.88 -9.10 20.11
CA SER A 115 3.33 -7.79 20.49
C SER A 115 2.39 -7.25 19.39
N SER A 116 1.41 -6.43 19.77
CA SER A 116 0.50 -5.73 18.83
C SER A 116 1.26 -5.04 17.68
N SER A 117 2.41 -4.44 18.00
CA SER A 117 3.26 -3.75 17.02
C SER A 117 3.94 -4.71 16.04
N GLU A 118 4.36 -5.90 16.47
CA GLU A 118 5.00 -6.88 15.60
C GLU A 118 3.99 -7.54 14.65
N LEU A 119 2.77 -7.79 15.11
CA LEU A 119 1.68 -8.28 14.27
C LEU A 119 1.30 -7.29 13.17
N MET A 120 1.17 -6.00 13.53
CA MET A 120 0.91 -4.93 12.57
C MET A 120 2.05 -4.74 11.57
N GLN A 121 3.30 -4.87 12.02
CA GLN A 121 4.46 -4.81 11.12
C GLN A 121 4.43 -5.97 10.11
N ARG A 122 4.19 -7.21 10.57
CA ARG A 122 4.11 -8.38 9.68
C ARG A 122 2.95 -8.30 8.69
N LEU A 123 1.82 -7.72 9.11
CA LEU A 123 0.69 -7.44 8.21
C LEU A 123 1.10 -6.45 7.13
N SER A 124 1.69 -5.34 7.54
CA SER A 124 2.17 -4.30 6.64
C SER A 124 3.14 -4.89 5.61
N ASP A 125 4.10 -5.70 6.06
CA ASP A 125 5.09 -6.34 5.19
C ASP A 125 4.45 -7.35 4.22
N SER A 126 3.45 -8.09 4.68
CA SER A 126 2.71 -9.04 3.85
C SER A 126 1.86 -8.33 2.79
N LEU A 127 1.14 -7.27 3.17
CA LEU A 127 0.37 -6.43 2.26
C LEU A 127 1.28 -5.71 1.25
N ASN A 128 2.43 -5.20 1.70
CA ASN A 128 3.45 -4.61 0.84
C ASN A 128 3.90 -5.61 -0.24
N THR A 129 4.18 -6.85 0.17
CA THR A 129 4.58 -7.91 -0.76
C THR A 129 3.47 -8.23 -1.76
N ILE A 130 2.23 -8.38 -1.31
CA ILE A 130 1.07 -8.65 -2.18
C ILE A 130 0.87 -7.52 -3.19
N PHE A 131 0.88 -6.27 -2.74
CA PHE A 131 0.68 -5.12 -3.62
C PHE A 131 1.82 -4.97 -4.63
N ASN A 132 3.07 -5.22 -4.24
CA ASN A 132 4.20 -5.19 -5.16
C ASN A 132 4.07 -6.29 -6.24
N SER A 133 3.80 -7.53 -5.84
CA SER A 133 3.59 -8.65 -6.77
C SER A 133 2.42 -8.40 -7.73
N LEU A 134 1.32 -7.81 -7.24
CA LEU A 134 0.19 -7.45 -8.09
C LEU A 134 0.53 -6.32 -9.07
N ASN A 135 1.26 -5.29 -8.63
CA ASN A 135 1.71 -4.21 -9.53
C ASN A 135 2.68 -4.75 -10.60
N GLU A 136 3.63 -5.61 -10.22
CA GLU A 136 4.55 -6.26 -11.16
C GLU A 136 3.80 -7.09 -12.20
N LEU A 137 2.81 -7.87 -11.77
CA LEU A 137 1.96 -8.66 -12.66
C LEU A 137 1.18 -7.77 -13.63
N VAL A 138 0.56 -6.68 -13.14
CA VAL A 138 -0.19 -5.74 -13.97
C VAL A 138 0.73 -5.04 -14.98
N SER A 139 1.91 -4.60 -14.55
CA SER A 139 2.89 -3.98 -15.44
C SER A 139 3.40 -4.94 -16.50
N ALA A 140 3.72 -6.19 -16.13
CA ALA A 140 4.14 -7.21 -17.08
C ALA A 140 3.05 -7.48 -18.13
N ILE A 141 1.79 -7.59 -17.69
CA ILE A 141 0.68 -7.83 -18.60
C ILE A 141 0.40 -6.61 -19.50
N ASN A 142 0.32 -5.39 -18.96
CA ASN A 142 0.07 -4.18 -19.75
C ASN A 142 1.16 -3.94 -20.81
N ASN A 143 2.42 -4.19 -20.47
CA ASN A 143 3.53 -4.12 -21.41
C ASN A 143 3.40 -5.14 -22.56
N SER A 144 2.83 -6.31 -22.28
CA SER A 144 2.63 -7.37 -23.28
C SER A 144 1.33 -7.25 -24.09
N ILE A 145 0.28 -6.63 -23.53
CA ILE A 145 -1.08 -6.64 -24.12
C ILE A 145 -1.48 -5.31 -24.76
N THR A 146 -1.18 -4.17 -24.13
CA THR A 146 -1.90 -2.93 -24.48
C THR A 146 -1.03 -1.90 -25.20
N ARG A 147 0.31 -2.00 -25.17
CA ARG A 147 1.24 -0.91 -25.57
C ARG A 147 0.88 0.47 -24.96
N ASP A 148 0.01 0.48 -23.96
CA ASP A 148 -0.46 1.69 -23.30
C ASP A 148 0.44 1.92 -22.09
N ILE A 149 1.20 3.01 -22.15
CA ILE A 149 2.33 3.33 -21.26
C ILE A 149 1.81 4.02 -19.98
N SER A 150 0.60 3.73 -19.53
CA SER A 150 0.04 4.38 -18.35
C SER A 150 -0.13 3.38 -17.19
N PRO A 151 0.92 3.16 -16.36
CA PRO A 151 0.74 2.60 -15.03
C PRO A 151 0.19 3.71 -14.13
N ASP A 152 -0.99 4.25 -14.41
CA ASP A 152 -1.24 5.62 -13.95
C ASP A 152 -1.37 5.74 -12.42
N LYS A 153 -1.64 4.64 -11.69
CA LYS A 153 -1.51 4.58 -10.22
C LYS A 153 -1.18 3.15 -9.75
N THR A 154 -0.23 3.03 -8.83
CA THR A 154 0.00 1.80 -8.04
C THR A 154 -1.11 1.60 -7.02
N ILE A 155 -1.37 0.35 -6.61
CA ILE A 155 -2.34 0.05 -5.53
C ILE A 155 -2.10 0.93 -4.29
N ARG A 156 -0.83 1.22 -3.97
CA ARG A 156 -0.45 2.09 -2.83
C ARG A 156 -0.82 3.56 -3.03
N GLN A 157 -0.60 4.11 -4.22
CA GLN A 157 -1.04 5.48 -4.55
C GLN A 157 -2.56 5.59 -4.52
N LEU A 158 -3.25 4.53 -4.91
CA LEU A 158 -4.70 4.44 -4.85
C LEU A 158 -5.16 4.42 -3.38
N ILE A 159 -4.66 3.49 -2.55
CA ILE A 159 -4.98 3.42 -1.11
C ILE A 159 -4.62 4.72 -0.36
N SER A 160 -3.48 5.34 -0.66
CA SER A 160 -3.05 6.58 -0.01
C SER A 160 -3.95 7.78 -0.36
N TYR A 161 -4.53 7.79 -1.56
CA TYR A 161 -5.54 8.77 -1.96
C TYR A 161 -6.91 8.49 -1.33
N HIS A 162 -7.19 7.24 -0.93
CA HIS A 162 -8.49 6.76 -0.45
C HIS A 162 -8.75 6.95 1.05
N LEU A 163 -7.75 7.33 1.86
CA LEU A 163 -7.93 7.60 3.29
C LEU A 163 -8.64 8.95 3.57
N GLY A 164 -8.99 9.72 2.53
CA GLY A 164 -9.58 11.06 2.66
C GLY A 164 -11.06 11.20 2.27
N ASP A 165 -11.68 10.27 1.53
CA ASP A 165 -13.08 10.44 1.08
C ASP A 165 -13.78 9.13 0.67
N GLU A 166 -15.09 9.02 0.95
CA GLU A 166 -15.90 7.78 0.81
C GLU A 166 -16.20 7.40 -0.66
N HIS A 167 -16.16 8.38 -1.57
CA HIS A 167 -16.42 8.17 -3.01
C HIS A 167 -15.35 7.32 -3.72
N HIS A 168 -14.18 7.11 -3.11
CA HIS A 168 -13.03 6.52 -3.80
C HIS A 168 -12.88 5.00 -3.61
N LEU A 169 -13.61 4.34 -2.69
CA LEU A 169 -13.59 2.87 -2.58
C LEU A 169 -14.04 2.14 -3.87
N GLN A 170 -14.85 2.80 -4.70
CA GLN A 170 -15.20 2.32 -6.04
C GLN A 170 -13.99 2.27 -6.99
N GLU A 171 -12.98 3.12 -6.81
CA GLU A 171 -11.79 3.16 -7.67
C GLU A 171 -10.83 1.98 -7.39
N LEU A 172 -10.63 1.60 -6.12
CA LEU A 172 -9.84 0.40 -5.78
C LEU A 172 -10.53 -0.88 -6.25
N ALA A 173 -11.84 -1.00 -6.03
CA ALA A 173 -12.61 -2.13 -6.54
C ALA A 173 -12.54 -2.20 -8.07
N ALA A 174 -12.64 -1.07 -8.76
CA ALA A 174 -12.49 -0.99 -10.21
C ALA A 174 -11.07 -1.38 -10.67
N TYR A 175 -10.03 -0.95 -9.95
CA TYR A 175 -8.65 -1.31 -10.25
C TYR A 175 -8.40 -2.82 -10.09
N ILE A 176 -8.83 -3.42 -8.98
CA ILE A 176 -8.76 -4.88 -8.76
C ILE A 176 -9.58 -5.61 -9.82
N GLY A 177 -10.76 -5.08 -10.16
CA GLY A 177 -11.58 -5.56 -11.27
C GLY A 177 -10.80 -5.60 -12.59
N ARG A 178 -10.03 -4.53 -12.89
CA ARG A 178 -9.16 -4.46 -14.06
C ARG A 178 -8.04 -5.50 -14.01
N ILE A 179 -7.40 -5.73 -12.86
CA ILE A 179 -6.38 -6.80 -12.73
C ILE A 179 -7.00 -8.15 -13.06
N LYS A 180 -8.12 -8.48 -12.42
CA LYS A 180 -8.82 -9.75 -12.63
C LYS A 180 -9.21 -9.92 -14.10
N HIS A 181 -9.76 -8.88 -14.70
CA HIS A 181 -10.16 -8.85 -16.10
C HIS A 181 -8.96 -9.10 -17.04
N THR A 182 -7.87 -8.36 -16.85
CA THR A 182 -6.65 -8.50 -17.63
C THR A 182 -6.04 -9.90 -17.49
N PHE A 183 -6.02 -10.48 -16.29
CA PHE A 183 -5.55 -11.85 -16.07
C PHE A 183 -6.39 -12.89 -16.83
N LEU A 184 -7.72 -12.76 -16.78
CA LEU A 184 -8.63 -13.68 -17.48
C LEU A 184 -8.45 -13.63 -19.01
N ILE A 185 -8.33 -12.42 -19.57
CA ILE A 185 -8.02 -12.23 -21.00
C ILE A 185 -6.70 -12.92 -21.37
N THR A 186 -5.66 -12.68 -20.57
CA THR A 186 -4.34 -13.26 -20.77
C THR A 186 -4.40 -14.79 -20.75
N GLN A 187 -5.09 -15.36 -19.76
CA GLN A 187 -5.24 -16.80 -19.62
C GLN A 187 -5.96 -17.43 -20.81
N GLU A 188 -7.05 -16.80 -21.28
CA GLU A 188 -7.83 -17.33 -22.40
C GLU A 188 -7.08 -17.20 -23.72
N ALA A 189 -6.44 -16.04 -23.96
CA ALA A 189 -5.58 -15.83 -25.12
C ALA A 189 -4.43 -16.84 -25.17
N TYR A 190 -3.82 -17.17 -24.03
CA TYR A 190 -2.79 -18.20 -23.94
C TYR A 190 -3.31 -19.57 -24.42
N LYS A 191 -4.46 -20.02 -23.91
CA LYS A 191 -5.07 -21.28 -24.32
C LYS A 191 -5.36 -21.31 -25.82
N MET A 192 -5.95 -20.23 -26.35
CA MET A 192 -6.25 -20.10 -27.78
C MET A 192 -5.00 -20.16 -28.65
N SER A 193 -3.90 -19.54 -28.20
CA SER A 193 -2.63 -19.55 -28.93
C SER A 193 -1.98 -20.92 -28.91
N VAL A 194 -1.96 -21.62 -27.77
CA VAL A 194 -1.49 -23.00 -27.70
C VAL A 194 -2.30 -23.87 -28.65
N GLN A 195 -3.63 -23.79 -28.59
CA GLN A 195 -4.52 -24.56 -29.45
C GLN A 195 -4.24 -24.30 -30.93
N THR A 196 -4.14 -23.02 -31.33
CA THR A 196 -3.86 -22.63 -32.72
C THR A 196 -2.52 -23.18 -33.21
N ILE A 197 -1.45 -23.05 -32.41
CA ILE A 197 -0.12 -23.54 -32.79
C ILE A 197 -0.11 -25.07 -32.89
N VAL A 198 -0.72 -25.77 -31.92
CA VAL A 198 -0.82 -27.23 -31.94
C VAL A 198 -1.65 -27.70 -33.14
N ASP A 199 -2.78 -27.08 -33.43
CA ASP A 199 -3.61 -27.40 -34.59
C ASP A 199 -2.85 -27.21 -35.90
N ASN A 200 -2.04 -26.15 -36.01
CA ASN A 200 -1.21 -25.92 -37.19
C ASN A 200 -0.15 -27.02 -37.35
N ILE A 201 0.49 -27.45 -36.25
CA ILE A 201 1.44 -28.57 -36.26
C ILE A 201 0.71 -29.84 -36.71
N LEU A 202 -0.40 -30.20 -36.06
CA LEU A 202 -1.17 -31.41 -36.38
C LEU A 202 -1.65 -31.43 -37.83
N LYS A 203 -2.12 -30.29 -38.37
CA LYS A 203 -2.51 -30.14 -39.78
C LYS A 203 -1.36 -30.36 -40.75
N GLU A 204 -0.12 -30.02 -40.38
CA GLU A 204 1.04 -30.29 -41.24
C GLU A 204 1.45 -31.76 -41.23
N PHE A 205 1.22 -32.46 -40.12
CA PHE A 205 1.48 -33.88 -39.95
C PHE A 205 0.27 -34.79 -40.26
N ASP A 206 -0.81 -34.22 -40.80
CA ASP A 206 -1.98 -34.97 -41.23
C ASP A 206 -1.58 -36.02 -42.29
N PRO A 207 -1.85 -37.31 -42.06
CA PRO A 207 -1.56 -38.38 -43.01
C PRO A 207 -2.13 -38.13 -44.41
N GLU A 208 -3.35 -37.59 -44.55
CA GLU A 208 -3.93 -37.32 -45.87
C GLU A 208 -3.18 -36.22 -46.62
N ARG A 209 -2.69 -35.23 -45.87
CA ARG A 209 -1.89 -34.14 -46.41
C ARG A 209 -0.50 -34.61 -46.81
N ILE A 210 0.15 -35.44 -45.99
CA ILE A 210 1.43 -36.08 -46.35
C ILE A 210 1.27 -36.93 -47.61
N GLN A 211 0.15 -37.65 -47.75
CA GLN A 211 -0.13 -38.46 -48.93
C GLN A 211 -0.31 -37.63 -50.20
N SER A 212 -0.96 -36.46 -50.11
CA SER A 212 -1.21 -35.58 -51.25
C SER A 212 0.00 -34.77 -51.70
N GLU A 213 0.94 -34.46 -50.79
CA GLU A 213 2.20 -33.76 -51.09
C GLU A 213 3.32 -34.68 -51.61
N SER A 214 3.11 -36.00 -51.57
CA SER A 214 4.10 -36.98 -52.02
C SER A 214 4.34 -36.92 -53.54
N PRO A 215 5.60 -36.78 -54.02
CA PRO A 215 5.91 -36.75 -55.44
C PRO A 215 5.75 -38.15 -56.04
N GLY A 216 4.60 -38.36 -56.70
CA GLY A 216 4.36 -39.54 -57.53
C GLY A 216 3.06 -40.26 -57.20
N LYS A 217 2.10 -40.24 -58.14
CA LYS A 217 0.94 -41.15 -58.13
C LYS A 217 1.32 -42.62 -58.41
N PHE A 218 2.57 -42.86 -58.79
CA PHE A 218 3.09 -44.17 -59.20
C PHE A 218 4.08 -44.69 -58.14
N GLY A 219 3.57 -45.60 -57.30
CA GLY A 219 4.33 -46.36 -56.32
C GLY A 219 3.44 -47.41 -55.70
N PHE A 220 3.85 -48.68 -55.73
CA PHE A 220 3.11 -49.78 -55.09
C PHE A 220 3.71 -50.09 -53.72
N GLY A 221 2.87 -50.26 -52.70
CA GLY A 221 3.23 -50.76 -51.38
C GLY A 221 4.41 -50.03 -50.72
N ALA A 222 5.56 -50.70 -50.63
CA ALA A 222 6.73 -50.23 -49.89
C ALA A 222 7.35 -48.93 -50.44
N ILE A 223 7.40 -48.75 -51.75
CA ILE A 223 7.98 -47.53 -52.37
C ILE A 223 7.14 -46.30 -52.00
N LYS A 224 5.81 -46.44 -51.99
CA LYS A 224 4.88 -45.38 -51.62
C LYS A 224 4.99 -45.01 -50.13
N LYS A 225 5.21 -46.01 -49.27
CA LYS A 225 5.49 -45.77 -47.84
C LYS A 225 6.81 -45.03 -47.60
N ALA A 226 7.86 -45.37 -48.33
CA ALA A 226 9.15 -44.67 -48.25
C ALA A 226 8.99 -43.19 -48.64
N GLN A 227 8.27 -42.89 -49.72
CA GLN A 227 8.01 -41.50 -50.13
C GLN A 227 7.21 -40.71 -49.08
N TYR A 228 6.22 -41.33 -48.42
CA TYR A 228 5.52 -40.68 -47.31
C TYR A 228 6.43 -40.41 -46.12
N TYR A 229 7.33 -41.34 -45.82
CA TYR A 229 8.32 -41.15 -44.77
C TYR A 229 9.28 -40.00 -45.10
N ASP A 230 9.76 -39.89 -46.33
CA ASP A 230 10.62 -38.78 -46.76
C ASP A 230 9.93 -37.42 -46.60
N VAL A 231 8.63 -37.33 -46.91
CA VAL A 231 7.83 -36.11 -46.70
C VAL A 231 7.69 -35.82 -45.20
N PHE A 232 7.37 -36.83 -44.40
CA PHE A 232 7.30 -36.70 -42.95
C PHE A 232 8.62 -36.21 -42.34
N GLU A 233 9.76 -36.82 -42.71
CA GLU A 233 11.08 -36.48 -42.18
C GLU A 233 11.45 -35.03 -42.51
N LYS A 234 11.17 -34.59 -43.74
CA LYS A 234 11.35 -33.17 -44.14
C LYS A 234 10.51 -32.22 -43.30
N LYS A 235 9.22 -32.52 -43.08
CA LYS A 235 8.35 -31.69 -42.23
C LYS A 235 8.82 -31.68 -40.78
N TYR A 236 9.17 -32.85 -40.24
CA TYR A 236 9.73 -32.97 -38.90
C TYR A 236 10.99 -32.13 -38.73
N GLY A 237 11.96 -32.24 -39.64
CA GLY A 237 13.19 -31.45 -39.62
C GLY A 237 12.92 -29.95 -39.67
N LYS A 238 11.96 -29.51 -40.48
CA LYS A 238 11.53 -28.10 -40.54
C LYS A 238 10.98 -27.62 -39.19
N TYR A 239 10.08 -28.37 -38.56
CA TYR A 239 9.47 -28.01 -37.28
C TYR A 239 10.47 -28.08 -36.12
N ARG A 240 11.37 -29.07 -36.14
CA ARG A 240 12.48 -29.17 -35.19
C ARG A 240 13.39 -27.95 -35.28
N ASN A 241 13.84 -27.59 -36.49
CA ASN A 241 14.65 -26.39 -36.70
C ASN A 241 13.92 -25.11 -36.28
N TRP A 242 12.60 -25.04 -36.48
CA TRP A 242 11.78 -23.91 -36.05
C TRP A 242 11.73 -23.76 -34.52
N VAL A 243 11.70 -24.88 -33.78
CA VAL A 243 11.81 -24.89 -32.31
C VAL A 243 13.23 -24.55 -31.86
N GLU A 244 14.24 -25.24 -32.39
CA GLU A 244 15.65 -25.07 -32.00
C GLU A 244 16.19 -23.65 -32.30
N SER A 245 15.65 -22.98 -33.32
CA SER A 245 16.01 -21.59 -33.66
C SER A 245 15.28 -20.52 -32.83
N GLY A 246 14.38 -20.90 -31.91
CA GLY A 246 13.59 -19.95 -31.11
C GLY A 246 12.41 -19.30 -31.85
N ARG A 247 12.31 -19.48 -33.18
CA ARG A 247 11.22 -18.93 -34.01
C ARG A 247 9.84 -19.47 -33.64
N PHE A 248 9.79 -20.66 -33.03
CA PHE A 248 8.58 -21.18 -32.41
C PHE A 248 8.01 -20.19 -31.40
N MET A 249 8.84 -19.73 -30.46
CA MET A 249 8.41 -18.84 -29.40
C MET A 249 7.97 -17.48 -29.95
N GLU A 250 8.68 -16.96 -30.95
CA GLU A 250 8.27 -15.72 -31.62
C GLU A 250 6.89 -15.84 -32.28
N SER A 251 6.62 -16.98 -32.92
CA SER A 251 5.33 -17.23 -33.57
C SER A 251 4.21 -17.42 -32.56
N PHE A 252 4.50 -18.12 -31.45
CA PHE A 252 3.59 -18.27 -30.34
C PHE A 252 3.23 -16.91 -29.71
N LEU A 253 4.23 -16.07 -29.41
CA LEU A 253 4.04 -14.75 -28.84
C LEU A 253 3.21 -13.84 -29.75
N ARG A 254 3.44 -13.87 -31.07
CA ARG A 254 2.62 -13.11 -32.03
C ARG A 254 1.16 -13.56 -32.03
N GLU A 255 0.90 -14.86 -32.00
CA GLU A 255 -0.47 -15.37 -31.94
C GLU A 255 -1.13 -15.04 -30.59
N PHE A 256 -0.36 -15.10 -29.50
CA PHE A 256 -0.77 -14.68 -28.17
C PHE A 256 -1.14 -13.20 -28.10
N GLU A 257 -0.30 -12.29 -28.56
CA GLU A 257 -0.60 -10.85 -28.62
C GLU A 257 -1.87 -10.57 -29.44
N LYS A 258 -2.01 -11.23 -30.59
CA LYS A 258 -3.20 -11.14 -31.44
C LYS A 258 -4.47 -11.60 -30.70
N ASN A 259 -4.39 -12.71 -29.98
CA ASN A 259 -5.54 -13.23 -29.21
C ASN A 259 -5.88 -12.34 -28.02
N CYS A 260 -4.89 -11.79 -27.31
CA CYS A 260 -5.11 -10.80 -26.25
C CYS A 260 -5.87 -9.57 -26.79
N HIS A 261 -5.45 -9.05 -27.95
CA HIS A 261 -6.11 -7.91 -28.59
C HIS A 261 -7.56 -8.22 -29.00
N ASN A 262 -7.79 -9.40 -29.57
CA ASN A 262 -9.13 -9.82 -30.00
C ASN A 262 -10.09 -9.98 -28.82
N GLN A 263 -9.62 -10.60 -27.72
CA GLN A 263 -10.40 -10.78 -26.50
C GLN A 263 -10.72 -9.43 -25.82
N SER A 264 -9.74 -8.53 -25.74
CA SER A 264 -9.93 -7.17 -25.23
C SER A 264 -10.99 -6.40 -26.02
N LYS A 265 -10.98 -6.51 -27.36
CA LYS A 265 -12.00 -5.88 -28.23
C LYS A 265 -13.38 -6.49 -28.10
N SER A 266 -13.50 -7.81 -27.96
CA SER A 266 -14.79 -8.48 -27.87
C SER A 266 -15.57 -8.09 -26.61
N LEU A 267 -14.86 -7.74 -25.54
CA LEU A 267 -15.47 -7.39 -24.25
C LEU A 267 -15.80 -5.90 -24.12
N ASN A 268 -15.09 -5.02 -24.83
CA ASN A 268 -15.41 -3.58 -24.88
C ASN A 268 -16.61 -3.23 -25.80
N ASN A 269 -17.15 -4.20 -26.55
CA ASN A 269 -18.33 -4.04 -27.41
C ASN A 269 -19.60 -4.68 -26.82
N LEU A 270 -19.56 -5.09 -25.55
CA LEU A 270 -20.68 -5.53 -24.72
C LEU A 270 -21.02 -4.44 -23.71
#